data_AF-A0A2S5MUP6-F1
#
_entry.id   AF-A0A2S5MUP6-F1
#
_cell.length_a   1.000
_cell.length_b   1.000
_cell.length_c   1.000
_cell.angle_alpha   90.00
_cell.angle_beta   90.00
_cell.angle_gamma   90.00
#
_symmetry.space_group_name_H-M   'P 1'
#
loop_
_entity.id
_entity.type
_entity.pdbx_description
1 polymer ?
#
loop_
_entity_poly.entity_id
_entity_poly.type
_entity_poly.pdbx_seq_one_letter_code
_entity_poly.pdbx_strand_id
1 'polypeptide(L)'
;MKTLIAATTAMMLLATPASAACQLYGGIGNGLTEGIAKFMAEAAVKNIIENKGLKPTGEIKHTCTAAALGTECTARQQGCK
;
A
#
# COMPACT_ATOMS: atom_id res chain seq x y z
N MET A 1 5.37 -38.08 -48.02
CA MET A 1 5.44 -37.82 -46.56
C MET A 1 4.31 -36.87 -46.20
N LYS A 2 3.54 -37.24 -45.19
CA LYS A 2 2.23 -36.71 -44.80
C LYS A 2 2.38 -35.32 -44.14
N THR A 3 1.49 -34.40 -44.47
CA THR A 3 1.34 -33.04 -43.95
C THR A 3 1.02 -33.01 -42.45
N LEU A 4 1.62 -32.08 -41.70
CA LEU A 4 1.17 -31.70 -40.35
C LEU A 4 1.11 -30.17 -40.26
N ILE A 5 -0.11 -29.65 -40.40
CA ILE A 5 -0.51 -28.27 -40.14
C ILE A 5 -0.53 -28.13 -38.61
N ALA A 6 0.44 -27.45 -38.04
CA ALA A 6 0.45 -27.13 -36.62
C ALA A 6 -0.54 -25.97 -36.37
N ALA A 7 -1.69 -26.31 -35.79
CA ALA A 7 -2.70 -25.36 -35.35
C ALA A 7 -2.11 -24.43 -34.28
N THR A 8 -1.98 -23.15 -34.61
CA THR A 8 -1.67 -22.07 -33.67
C THR A 8 -2.90 -21.81 -32.80
N THR A 9 -2.97 -22.48 -31.65
CA THR A 9 -3.97 -22.19 -30.62
C THR A 9 -3.62 -20.87 -29.96
N ALA A 10 -4.27 -19.80 -30.38
CA ALA A 10 -4.22 -18.50 -29.71
C ALA A 10 -4.90 -18.62 -28.34
N MET A 11 -4.11 -18.80 -27.28
CA MET A 11 -4.58 -18.63 -25.90
C MET A 11 -4.84 -17.13 -25.67
N MET A 12 -6.08 -16.71 -25.90
CA MET A 12 -6.59 -15.44 -25.36
C MET A 12 -6.58 -15.54 -23.84
N LEU A 13 -5.55 -14.98 -23.20
CA LEU A 13 -5.58 -14.70 -21.77
C LEU A 13 -6.72 -13.72 -21.51
N LEU A 14 -7.80 -14.24 -20.93
CA LEU A 14 -8.86 -13.45 -20.31
C LEU A 14 -8.20 -12.59 -19.20
N ALA A 15 -7.89 -11.34 -19.52
CA ALA A 15 -7.51 -10.35 -18.54
C ALA A 15 -8.74 -10.06 -17.67
N THR A 16 -8.90 -10.82 -16.59
CA THR A 16 -9.80 -10.43 -15.52
C THR A 16 -9.33 -9.06 -15.02
N PRO A 17 -10.21 -8.05 -14.91
CA PRO A 17 -9.84 -6.85 -14.17
C PRO A 17 -9.56 -7.32 -12.75
N ALA A 18 -8.28 -7.33 -12.35
CA ALA A 18 -7.94 -7.42 -10.97
C ALA A 18 -8.59 -6.21 -10.32
N SER A 19 -9.75 -6.40 -9.69
CA SER A 19 -10.30 -5.45 -8.74
C SER A 19 -9.22 -5.27 -7.69
N ALA A 20 -8.37 -4.26 -7.89
CA ALA A 20 -7.30 -3.91 -6.98
C ALA A 20 -8.00 -3.41 -5.72
N ALA A 21 -8.33 -4.34 -4.83
CA ALA A 21 -8.92 -4.04 -3.55
C ALA A 21 -7.93 -3.11 -2.84
N CYS A 22 -8.28 -1.83 -2.77
CA CYS A 22 -7.51 -0.83 -2.06
C CYS A 22 -7.26 -1.36 -0.64
N GLN A 23 -5.99 -1.55 -0.30
CA GLN A 23 -5.61 -2.09 1.00
C GLN A 23 -5.30 -0.94 1.94
N LEU A 24 -5.72 -1.08 3.19
CA LEU A 24 -5.47 -0.07 4.21
C LEU A 24 -4.13 -0.36 4.87
N TYR A 25 -3.18 0.56 4.72
CA TYR A 25 -1.84 0.47 5.29
C TYR A 25 -1.75 1.35 6.52
N GLY A 26 -0.98 0.89 7.51
CA GLY A 26 -0.68 1.63 8.73
C GLY A 26 0.82 1.79 8.91
N GLY A 27 1.25 2.98 9.31
CA GLY A 27 2.61 3.28 9.76
C GLY A 27 2.57 3.80 11.19
N ILE A 28 3.55 3.43 12.00
CA ILE A 28 3.70 3.92 13.38
C ILE A 28 4.96 4.77 13.43
N GLY A 29 4.86 5.91 14.10
CA GLY A 29 5.97 6.82 14.35
C GLY A 29 6.00 7.22 15.82
N ASN A 30 7.18 7.18 16.41
CA ASN A 30 7.41 7.58 17.80
C ASN A 30 8.29 8.83 17.80
N GLY A 31 7.99 9.79 18.66
CA GLY A 31 8.74 11.02 18.75
C GLY A 31 8.65 11.66 20.13
N LEU A 32 9.58 12.58 20.41
CA LEU A 32 9.55 13.41 21.62
C LEU A 32 8.33 14.35 21.65
N THR A 33 7.78 14.69 20.48
CA THR A 33 6.59 15.52 20.33
C THR A 33 5.63 14.89 19.33
N GLU A 34 4.35 15.23 19.44
CA GLU A 34 3.30 14.74 18.56
C GLU A 34 3.57 15.05 17.08
N GLY A 35 4.12 16.22 16.76
CA GLY A 35 4.44 16.60 15.38
C GLY A 35 5.49 15.68 14.74
N ILE A 36 6.53 15.32 15.51
CA ILE A 36 7.58 14.39 15.04
C ILE A 36 6.99 13.00 14.86
N ALA A 37 6.18 12.54 15.81
CA ALA A 37 5.54 11.23 15.75
C ALA A 37 4.58 11.11 14.54
N LYS A 38 3.79 12.15 14.25
CA LYS A 38 2.92 12.21 13.05
C LYS A 38 3.72 12.14 11.76
N PHE A 39 4.75 12.97 11.62
CA PHE A 39 5.59 13.00 10.43
C PHE A 39 6.24 11.64 10.15
N MET A 40 6.76 10.98 11.19
CA MET A 40 7.34 9.65 11.05
C MET A 40 6.29 8.60 10.67
N ALA A 41 5.10 8.66 11.25
CA ALA A 41 4.01 7.75 10.92
C ALA A 41 3.53 7.92 9.47
N GLU A 42 3.44 9.16 8.98
CA GLU A 42 3.13 9.50 7.58
C GLU A 42 4.19 8.97 6.62
N ALA A 43 5.47 9.22 6.91
CA ALA A 43 6.56 8.70 6.12
C ALA A 43 6.55 7.17 6.09
N ALA A 44 6.29 6.52 7.22
CA ALA A 44 6.18 5.06 7.30
C ALA A 44 5.05 4.53 6.41
N VAL A 45 3.84 5.09 6.51
CA VAL A 45 2.72 4.59 5.70
C VAL A 45 2.93 4.83 4.20
N LYS A 46 3.51 5.98 3.82
CA LYS A 46 3.83 6.29 2.43
C LYS A 46 4.88 5.34 1.87
N ASN A 47 5.97 5.11 2.60
CA ASN A 47 7.02 4.18 2.20
C ASN A 47 6.48 2.75 2.05
N ILE A 48 5.59 2.29 2.95
CA ILE A 48 4.97 0.97 2.84
C ILE A 48 4.14 0.87 1.55
N ILE A 49 3.31 1.88 1.27
CA ILE A 49 2.45 1.91 0.07
C ILE A 49 3.30 1.92 -1.21
N GLU A 50 4.30 2.80 -1.28
CA GLU A 50 5.19 2.92 -2.44
C GLU A 50 6.04 1.66 -2.64
N ASN A 51 6.53 1.03 -1.57
CA ASN A 51 7.28 -0.22 -1.63
C ASN A 51 6.42 -1.40 -2.12
N LYS A 52 5.11 -1.38 -1.84
CA LYS A 52 4.14 -2.34 -2.38
C LYS A 52 3.76 -2.07 -3.84
N GLY A 53 4.31 -1.02 -4.45
CA GLY A 53 3.99 -0.60 -5.82
C GLY A 53 2.54 -0.10 -5.95
N LEU A 54 1.99 0.42 -4.84
CA LEU A 54 0.65 0.97 -4.77
C LEU A 54 0.74 2.49 -4.71
N LYS A 55 -0.32 3.15 -5.15
CA LYS A 55 -0.49 4.60 -5.01
C LYS A 55 -1.27 4.90 -3.74
N PRO A 56 -0.83 5.87 -2.94
CA PRO A 56 -1.59 6.32 -1.78
C PRO A 56 -2.90 6.99 -2.26
N THR A 57 -4.01 6.60 -1.64
CA THR A 57 -5.33 7.15 -1.93
C THR A 57 -6.09 7.46 -0.64
N GLY A 58 -6.94 8.48 -0.71
CA GLY A 58 -7.76 8.92 0.41
C GLY A 58 -7.03 9.78 1.44
N GLU A 59 -7.71 10.05 2.54
CA GLU A 59 -7.21 10.87 3.64
C GLU A 59 -6.35 10.02 4.60
N ILE A 60 -5.25 10.60 5.10
CA ILE A 60 -4.42 9.97 6.12
C ILE A 60 -5.07 10.18 7.48
N LYS A 61 -5.42 9.09 8.17
CA LYS A 61 -5.95 9.14 9.53
C LYS A 61 -4.82 9.00 10.54
N HIS A 62 -4.68 9.99 11.42
CA HIS A 62 -3.73 9.98 12.53
C HIS A 62 -4.40 9.58 13.83
N THR A 63 -3.75 8.74 14.62
CA THR A 63 -4.13 8.42 15.99
C THR A 63 -2.90 8.53 16.85
N CYS A 64 -2.87 9.52 17.75
CA CYS A 64 -1.73 9.75 18.63
C CYS A 64 -2.08 9.36 20.07
N THR A 65 -1.14 8.71 20.73
CA THR A 65 -1.24 8.28 22.12
C THR A 65 -0.01 8.76 22.87
N ALA A 66 -0.21 9.14 24.13
CA ALA A 66 0.91 9.45 25.02
C ALA A 66 1.63 8.14 25.36
N ALA A 67 2.91 8.05 25.01
CA ALA A 67 3.76 6.93 25.33
C ALA A 67 4.58 7.23 26.59
N ALA A 68 5.14 6.21 27.23
CA ALA A 68 5.92 6.36 28.46
C ALA A 68 7.12 7.32 28.33
N LEU A 69 7.67 7.47 27.12
CA LEU A 69 8.76 8.40 26.79
C LEU A 69 8.47 9.14 25.47
N GLY A 70 7.41 9.96 25.46
CA GLY A 70 7.07 10.83 24.33
C GLY A 70 5.67 10.59 23.78
N THR A 71 5.51 10.72 22.48
CA THR A 71 4.24 10.52 21.77
C THR A 71 4.43 9.45 20.70
N GLU A 72 3.49 8.51 20.64
CA GLU A 72 3.38 7.55 19.54
C GLU A 72 2.19 7.96 18.68
N CYS A 73 2.38 7.98 17.37
CA CYS A 73 1.31 8.25 16.42
C CYS A 73 1.25 7.14 15.39
N THR A 74 0.04 6.69 15.09
CA THR A 74 -0.26 5.77 14.00
C THR A 74 -0.92 6.55 12.86
N ALA A 75 -0.37 6.49 11.66
CA ALA A 75 -0.97 7.00 10.44
C ALA A 75 -1.55 5.84 9.63
N ARG A 76 -2.75 6.00 9.08
CA ARG A 76 -3.40 5.00 8.23
C ARG A 76 -3.85 5.62 6.92
N GLN A 77 -3.55 4.96 5.81
CA GLN A 77 -3.91 5.43 4.47
C GLN A 77 -4.18 4.23 3.55
N GLN A 78 -5.08 4.40 2.57
CA GLN A 78 -5.33 3.37 1.57
C GLN A 78 -4.24 3.38 0.49
N GLY A 79 -3.88 2.20 0.00
CA GLY A 79 -3.03 2.00 -1.16
C GLY A 79 -3.80 1.22 -2.22
N CYS A 80 -3.92 1.77 -3.42
CA CYS A 80 -4.57 1.12 -4.57
C CYS A 80 -3.56 0.97 -5.72
N LYS A 81 -3.73 -0.01 -6.61
CA LYS A 81 -2.91 -0.09 -7.85
C LYS A 81 -3.42 0.88 -8.91
#